data_AF-R5GNV6-F1
#
_entry.id   AF-R5GNV6-F1
#
_cell.length_a   1.000
_cell.length_b   1.000
_cell.length_c   1.000
_cell.angle_alpha   90.00
_cell.angle_beta   90.00
_cell.angle_gamma   90.00
#
_symmetry.space_group_name_H-M   'P 1'
#
loop_
_entity.id
_entity.type
_entity.pdbx_description
1 polymer ?
#
loop_
_entity_poly.entity_id
_entity_poly.type
_entity_poly.pdbx_seq_one_letter_code
_entity_poly.pdbx_strand_id
1 'polypeptide(L)'
;MEITYIITDIRGGCTPQVHYGSGPYIYTVAPREDRWAIYCILDMDDSGEPTYSILAQMDNFTGGAFCASDKGSLYFRDGIGRMYSLTAVPFNIWNLIIRLVVLLALLVLVFIWIKKIAKRRENLRPKY
;
A
#
# COMPACT_ATOMS: atom_id res chain seq x y z
N MET A 1 -23.35 -6.13 -24.15
CA MET A 1 -22.44 -5.82 -23.03
C MET A 1 -21.16 -5.29 -23.64
N GLU A 2 -20.80 -4.05 -23.34
CA GLU A 2 -19.57 -3.42 -23.85
C GLU A 2 -18.49 -3.51 -22.78
N ILE A 3 -17.27 -3.86 -23.18
CA ILE A 3 -16.12 -3.92 -22.27
C ILE A 3 -15.55 -2.50 -22.20
N THR A 4 -15.61 -1.88 -21.03
CA THR A 4 -15.17 -0.50 -20.82
C THR A 4 -13.69 -0.38 -20.46
N TYR A 5 -13.10 -1.38 -19.82
CA TYR A 5 -11.69 -1.37 -19.41
C TYR A 5 -11.11 -2.79 -19.28
N ILE A 6 -9.82 -2.95 -19.57
CA ILE A 6 -9.07 -4.20 -19.36
C ILE A 6 -7.80 -3.88 -18.57
N ILE A 7 -7.65 -4.46 -17.37
CA ILE A 7 -6.42 -4.36 -16.57
C ILE A 7 -5.38 -5.34 -17.14
N THR A 8 -4.55 -4.87 -18.07
CA THR A 8 -3.58 -5.69 -18.81
C THR A 8 -2.46 -6.26 -17.95
N ASP A 9 -2.22 -5.70 -16.77
CA ASP A 9 -1.17 -6.12 -15.82
C ASP A 9 -1.56 -7.34 -14.97
N ILE A 10 -2.85 -7.68 -14.94
CA ILE A 10 -3.40 -8.82 -14.18
C ILE A 10 -3.82 -9.91 -15.16
N ARG A 11 -2.85 -10.47 -15.89
CA ARG A 11 -3.12 -11.57 -16.85
C ARG A 11 -3.15 -12.91 -16.14
N GLY A 12 -4.09 -13.78 -16.55
CA GLY A 12 -4.21 -15.12 -15.97
C GLY A 12 -4.63 -15.11 -14.51
N GLY A 13 -5.29 -14.03 -14.06
CA GLY A 13 -5.83 -13.91 -12.72
C GLY A 13 -6.92 -14.95 -12.45
N CYS A 14 -7.00 -15.39 -11.20
CA CYS A 14 -8.09 -16.21 -10.71
C CYS A 14 -9.40 -15.41 -10.68
N THR A 15 -10.52 -16.13 -10.57
CA THR A 15 -11.85 -15.54 -10.43
C THR A 15 -11.85 -14.50 -9.31
N PRO A 16 -12.21 -13.24 -9.60
CA PRO A 16 -12.20 -12.18 -8.62
C PRO A 16 -13.27 -12.42 -7.54
N GLN A 17 -13.00 -11.98 -6.32
CA GLN A 17 -14.01 -11.86 -5.27
C GLN A 17 -14.44 -10.40 -5.17
N VAL A 18 -15.74 -10.17 -5.32
CA VAL A 18 -16.37 -8.84 -5.22
C VAL A 18 -16.96 -8.70 -3.83
N HIS A 19 -16.61 -7.62 -3.14
CA HIS A 19 -17.06 -7.35 -1.78
C HIS A 19 -17.81 -6.02 -1.72
N TYR A 20 -18.90 -6.03 -0.95
CA TYR A 20 -19.71 -4.86 -0.65
C TYR A 20 -19.53 -4.55 0.83
N GLY A 21 -18.72 -3.54 1.16
CA GLY A 21 -18.39 -3.22 2.55
C GLY A 21 -17.33 -2.12 2.70
N SER A 22 -16.82 -1.94 3.92
CA SER A 22 -15.71 -1.01 4.18
C SER A 22 -14.38 -1.63 3.71
N GLY A 23 -13.94 -1.30 2.50
CA GLY A 23 -12.67 -1.78 1.94
C GLY A 23 -12.65 -1.78 0.40
N PRO A 24 -11.55 -2.27 -0.21
CA PRO A 24 -11.49 -2.51 -1.64
C PRO A 24 -12.62 -3.38 -2.17
N TYR A 25 -13.19 -2.99 -3.30
CA TYR A 25 -14.35 -3.63 -3.90
C TYR A 25 -14.04 -4.98 -4.51
N ILE A 26 -12.84 -5.16 -5.07
CA ILE A 26 -12.50 -6.35 -5.84
C ILE A 26 -11.11 -6.86 -5.43
N TYR A 27 -11.01 -8.15 -5.12
CA TYR A 27 -9.73 -8.84 -4.94
C TYR A 27 -9.55 -9.91 -5.99
N THR A 28 -8.32 -10.05 -6.51
CA THR A 28 -7.94 -11.15 -7.40
C THR A 28 -6.50 -11.55 -7.14
N VAL A 29 -6.13 -12.74 -7.59
CA VAL A 29 -4.78 -13.27 -7.45
C VAL A 29 -4.29 -13.62 -8.85
N ALA A 30 -3.13 -13.13 -9.23
CA ALA A 30 -2.57 -13.41 -10.55
C ALA A 30 -1.06 -13.68 -10.48
N PRO A 31 -0.51 -14.44 -11.45
CA PRO A 31 0.94 -14.58 -11.60
C PRO A 31 1.60 -13.22 -11.85
N ARG A 32 2.74 -13.00 -11.21
CA ARG A 32 3.61 -11.84 -11.38
C ARG A 32 5.05 -12.31 -11.29
N GLU A 33 5.75 -12.24 -12.42
CA GLU A 33 7.15 -12.69 -12.54
C GLU A 33 7.31 -14.15 -12.08
N ASP A 34 8.08 -14.41 -11.03
CA ASP A 34 8.35 -15.73 -10.44
C ASP A 34 7.39 -16.10 -9.29
N ARG A 35 6.42 -15.23 -8.98
CA ARG A 35 5.52 -15.35 -7.82
C ARG A 35 4.07 -15.14 -8.20
N TRP A 36 3.19 -15.33 -7.22
CA TRP A 36 1.79 -14.93 -7.29
C TRP A 36 1.56 -13.68 -6.45
N ALA A 37 0.78 -12.75 -6.97
CA ALA A 37 0.45 -11.50 -6.28
C ALA A 37 -1.05 -11.41 -6.01
N ILE A 38 -1.38 -10.94 -4.82
CA ILE A 38 -2.75 -10.59 -4.44
C ILE A 38 -2.98 -9.13 -4.79
N TYR A 39 -3.92 -8.90 -5.69
CA TYR A 39 -4.32 -7.58 -6.15
C TYR A 39 -5.59 -7.13 -5.44
N CYS A 40 -5.58 -5.90 -4.98
CA CYS A 40 -6.73 -5.13 -4.56
C CYS A 40 -7.05 -4.14 -5.68
N ILE A 41 -8.24 -4.23 -6.25
CA ILE A 41 -8.73 -3.31 -7.28
C ILE A 41 -9.78 -2.42 -6.62
N LEU A 42 -9.53 -1.12 -6.70
CA LEU A 42 -10.47 -0.08 -6.34
C LEU A 42 -11.27 0.25 -7.60
N ASP A 43 -12.60 0.30 -7.44
CA ASP A 43 -13.48 0.67 -8.54
C ASP A 43 -13.15 2.09 -9.00
N MET A 44 -13.51 2.42 -10.25
CA MET A 44 -13.15 3.68 -10.87
C MET A 44 -13.66 4.85 -10.02
N ASP A 45 -12.74 5.69 -9.54
CA ASP A 45 -13.07 7.04 -9.11
C ASP A 45 -13.47 7.88 -10.35
N ASP A 46 -13.79 9.17 -10.16
CA ASP A 46 -14.16 10.11 -11.24
C ASP A 46 -13.15 10.21 -12.42
N SER A 47 -11.98 9.57 -12.31
CA SER A 47 -10.96 9.46 -13.35
C SER A 47 -11.27 8.47 -14.47
N GLY A 48 -12.23 7.55 -14.27
CA GLY A 48 -12.62 6.57 -15.31
C GLY A 48 -11.59 5.47 -15.59
N GLU A 49 -10.60 5.28 -14.70
CA GLU A 49 -9.65 4.16 -14.76
C GLU A 49 -9.59 3.47 -13.38
N PRO A 50 -9.67 2.13 -13.32
CA PRO A 50 -9.59 1.39 -12.07
C PRO A 50 -8.14 1.39 -11.58
N THR A 51 -7.94 1.74 -10.31
CA THR A 51 -6.62 1.65 -9.67
C THR A 51 -6.46 0.33 -8.96
N TYR A 52 -5.24 -0.19 -8.93
CA TYR A 52 -4.94 -1.42 -8.23
C TYR A 52 -3.69 -1.30 -7.36
N SER A 53 -3.65 -2.07 -6.27
CA SER A 53 -2.50 -2.19 -5.38
C SER A 53 -2.18 -3.66 -5.09
N ILE A 54 -0.93 -3.95 -4.80
CA ILE A 54 -0.47 -5.29 -4.42
C ILE A 54 -0.49 -5.37 -2.90
N LEU A 55 -1.27 -6.30 -2.38
CA LEU A 55 -1.38 -6.50 -0.93
C LEU A 55 -0.31 -7.43 -0.39
N ALA A 56 -0.02 -8.51 -1.12
CA ALA A 56 0.99 -9.48 -0.78
C ALA A 56 1.47 -10.26 -2.00
N GLN A 57 2.60 -10.93 -1.84
CA GLN A 57 3.15 -11.88 -2.79
C GLN A 57 3.37 -13.23 -2.11
N MET A 58 3.25 -14.31 -2.88
CA MET A 58 3.46 -15.68 -2.41
C MET A 58 4.10 -16.53 -3.50
N ASP A 59 4.79 -17.60 -3.10
CA ASP A 59 5.55 -18.43 -4.04
C ASP A 59 4.63 -19.27 -4.94
N ASN A 60 3.53 -19.82 -4.39
CA ASN A 60 2.63 -20.67 -5.17
C ASN A 60 1.16 -20.58 -4.70
N PHE A 61 0.29 -20.06 -5.57
CA PHE A 61 -1.16 -20.03 -5.37
C PHE A 61 -1.91 -21.10 -6.21
N THR A 62 -1.21 -21.96 -6.97
CA THR A 62 -1.86 -22.98 -7.79
C THR A 62 -2.74 -23.90 -6.94
N GLY A 63 -4.05 -23.95 -7.24
CA GLY A 63 -5.05 -24.70 -6.48
C GLY A 63 -5.45 -24.05 -5.14
N GLY A 64 -4.94 -22.85 -4.86
CA GLY A 64 -5.32 -22.05 -3.71
C GLY A 64 -6.72 -21.45 -3.85
N ALA A 65 -7.26 -21.01 -2.71
CA ALA A 65 -8.53 -20.32 -2.63
C ALA A 65 -8.38 -19.10 -1.71
N PHE A 66 -9.13 -18.04 -1.99
CA PHE A 66 -9.17 -16.86 -1.14
C PHE A 66 -10.61 -16.40 -0.93
N CYS A 67 -10.87 -15.78 0.21
CA CYS A 67 -12.11 -15.11 0.54
C CYS A 67 -11.82 -13.84 1.33
N ALA A 68 -12.56 -12.76 1.11
CA ALA A 68 -12.52 -11.62 2.03
C ALA A 68 -13.71 -11.66 2.97
N SER A 69 -13.51 -11.20 4.20
CA SER A 69 -14.56 -11.01 5.18
C SER A 69 -15.27 -9.68 4.97
N ASP A 70 -16.48 -9.57 5.52
CA ASP A 70 -17.27 -8.33 5.54
C ASP A 70 -16.54 -7.16 6.23
N LYS A 71 -15.50 -7.47 7.02
CA LYS A 71 -14.66 -6.50 7.73
C LYS A 71 -13.38 -6.14 6.96
N GLY A 72 -13.25 -6.56 5.70
CA GLY A 72 -12.08 -6.25 4.86
C GLY A 72 -10.82 -7.07 5.18
N SER A 73 -10.96 -8.19 5.91
CA SER A 73 -9.84 -9.12 6.11
C SER A 73 -9.84 -10.18 5.02
N LEU A 74 -8.74 -10.35 4.31
CA LEU A 74 -8.57 -11.38 3.31
C LEU A 74 -8.00 -12.64 3.95
N TYR A 75 -8.61 -13.79 3.70
CA TYR A 75 -8.08 -15.10 4.05
C TYR A 75 -7.75 -15.86 2.78
N PHE A 76 -6.59 -16.49 2.73
CA PHE A 76 -6.20 -17.28 1.57
C PHE A 76 -5.39 -18.49 1.95
N ARG A 77 -5.48 -19.53 1.11
CA ARG A 77 -4.74 -20.77 1.23
C ARG A 77 -3.78 -20.90 0.06
N ASP A 78 -2.51 -21.19 0.34
CA ASP A 78 -1.54 -21.49 -0.72
C ASP A 78 -1.76 -22.88 -1.31
N GLY A 79 -1.04 -23.20 -2.40
CA GLY A 79 -1.14 -24.51 -3.07
C GLY A 79 -0.66 -25.71 -2.25
N ILE A 80 0.03 -25.48 -1.13
CA ILE A 80 0.55 -26.50 -0.21
C ILE A 80 -0.40 -26.68 0.99
N GLY A 81 -1.37 -25.78 1.13
CA GLY A 81 -2.45 -25.86 2.09
C GLY A 81 -2.27 -24.98 3.33
N ARG A 82 -1.29 -24.06 3.37
CA ARG A 82 -1.10 -23.11 4.47
C ARG A 82 -2.12 -21.99 4.40
N MET A 83 -2.70 -21.64 5.55
CA MET A 83 -3.69 -20.57 5.67
C MET A 83 -3.01 -19.27 6.11
N TYR A 84 -3.34 -18.19 5.40
CA TYR A 84 -2.87 -16.84 5.65
C TYR A 84 -4.05 -15.91 5.87
N SER A 85 -3.83 -14.89 6.69
CA SER A 85 -4.77 -13.77 6.87
C SER A 85 -4.04 -12.48 6.58
N LEU A 86 -4.62 -11.66 5.72
CA LEU A 86 -4.15 -10.34 5.39
C LEU A 86 -5.25 -9.35 5.76
N THR A 87 -5.00 -8.61 6.83
CA THR A 87 -5.80 -7.44 7.16
C THR A 87 -5.15 -6.26 6.45
N ALA A 88 -5.89 -5.56 5.58
CA ALA A 88 -5.45 -4.23 5.18
C ALA A 88 -5.34 -3.41 6.48
N VAL A 89 -4.12 -3.09 6.91
CA VAL A 89 -3.90 -2.41 8.20
C VAL A 89 -4.74 -1.13 8.15
N PRO A 90 -5.68 -0.92 9.09
CA PRO A 90 -6.50 0.27 9.07
C PRO A 90 -5.56 1.47 9.07
N PHE A 91 -5.77 2.38 8.12
CA PHE A 91 -4.93 3.57 7.99
C PHE A 91 -4.97 4.34 9.32
N ASN A 92 -3.90 4.21 10.10
CA ASN A 92 -3.85 4.79 11.44
C ASN A 92 -3.47 6.26 11.33
N ILE A 93 -4.50 7.10 11.24
CA ILE A 93 -4.38 8.56 11.15
C ILE A 93 -3.50 9.11 12.28
N TRP A 94 -3.61 8.57 13.50
CA TRP A 94 -2.79 9.00 14.63
C TRP A 94 -1.30 8.71 14.41
N ASN A 95 -0.96 7.55 13.85
CA ASN A 95 0.43 7.21 13.54
C ASN A 95 1.01 8.13 12.45
N LEU A 96 0.21 8.48 11.43
CA LEU A 96 0.60 9.47 10.41
C LEU A 96 0.87 10.84 11.04
N ILE A 97 -0.05 11.32 11.89
CA ILE A 97 0.08 12.61 12.58
C ILE A 97 1.35 12.63 13.43
N ILE A 98 1.61 11.59 14.22
CA ILE A 98 2.83 11.49 15.04
C ILE A 98 4.08 11.56 14.16
N ARG A 99 4.12 10.81 13.04
CA ARG A 99 5.26 10.86 12.09
C ARG A 99 5.47 12.25 11.52
N LEU A 100 4.39 12.95 11.14
CA LEU A 100 4.47 14.32 10.64
C LEU A 100 5.00 15.30 11.71
N VAL A 101 4.53 15.19 12.95
CA VAL A 101 5.01 16.03 14.06
C VAL A 101 6.48 15.79 14.34
N VAL A 102 6.94 14.53 14.36
CA VAL A 102 8.36 14.18 14.55
C VAL A 102 9.23 14.72 13.42
N LEU A 103 8.78 14.60 12.17
CA LEU A 103 9.49 15.16 11.01
C LEU A 103 9.65 16.68 11.15
N LEU A 104 8.60 17.37 11.57
CA LEU A 104 8.59 18.82 11.73
C LEU A 104 9.52 19.25 12.88
N ALA A 105 9.54 18.52 14.00
CA ALA A 105 10.47 18.75 15.10
C ALA A 105 11.94 18.56 14.66
N LEU A 106 12.24 17.53 13.86
CA LEU A 106 13.57 17.32 13.29
C LEU A 106 13.99 18.47 12.37
N LEU A 107 13.10 18.96 11.51
CA LEU A 107 13.38 20.11 10.66
C LEU A 107 13.71 21.36 11.47
N VAL A 108 12.97 21.61 12.55
CA VAL A 108 13.24 22.74 13.47
C VAL A 108 14.61 22.58 14.14
N LEU A 109 14.96 21.38 14.61
CA LEU A 109 16.28 21.11 15.20
C LEU A 109 17.42 21.35 14.21
N VAL A 110 17.27 20.89 12.97
CA VAL A 110 18.25 21.14 11.89
C VAL A 110 18.39 22.64 11.64
N PHE A 111 17.28 23.38 11.58
CA PHE A 111 17.30 24.83 11.37
C PHE A 111 18.03 25.57 12.51
N ILE A 112 17.76 25.20 13.77
CA ILE A 112 18.46 25.75 14.94
C ILE A 112 19.96 25.45 14.87
N TRP A 113 20.33 24.24 14.48
CA TRP A 113 21.72 23.82 14.34
C TRP A 113 22.46 24.61 13.26
N ILE A 114 21.85 24.80 12.08
CA ILE A 114 22.38 25.64 10.99
C ILE A 114 22.57 27.08 11.48
N LYS A 115 21.58 27.66 12.16
CA LYS A 115 21.66 29.03 12.70
C LYS A 115 22.80 29.17 13.72
N LYS A 116 23.00 28.16 14.58
CA LYS A 116 24.09 28.11 15.56
C LYS A 116 25.47 28.04 14.89
N ILE A 117 25.60 27.27 13.80
CA ILE A 117 26.84 27.18 13.01
C ILE A 117 27.12 28.50 12.30
N ALA A 118 26.12 29.10 11.66
CA ALA A 118 26.26 30.40 10.98
C ALA A 118 26.77 31.47 11.95
N LYS A 119 26.17 31.58 13.15
CA LYS A 119 26.58 32.53 14.18
C LYS A 119 28.01 32.28 14.70
N ARG A 120 28.43 31.01 14.83
CA ARG A 120 29.83 30.68 15.16
C ARG A 120 30.80 31.15 14.07
N ARG A 121 30.44 31.00 12.79
CA ARG A 121 31.27 31.44 11.67
C ARG A 121 31.39 32.95 11.57
N GLU A 122 30.34 33.70 11.87
CA GLU A 122 30.40 35.18 11.94
C GLU A 122 31.34 35.67 13.03
N ASN A 123 31.28 35.07 14.23
CA ASN A 123 32.18 35.43 15.33
C ASN A 123 33.65 35.07 15.07
N LEU A 124 33.93 34.18 14.11
CA LEU A 124 35.27 33.77 13.69
C LEU A 124 35.82 34.59 12.52
N ARG A 125 35.02 35.45 11.88
CA ARG A 125 35.52 36.37 10.86
C ARG A 125 36.16 37.57 11.57
N PRO A 126 37.48 37.81 11.42
CA PRO A 126 38.10 39.01 11.95
C PRO A 126 37.46 40.24 11.28
N LYS A 127 37.04 41.21 12.10
CA LYS A 127 36.64 42.54 11.62
C LYS A 127 37.90 43.21 11.07
N TYR A 128 38.05 43.19 9.75
CA TYR A 128 38.85 44.17 9.02
C TYR A 128 37.92 45.26 8.52
#